data_AF-A0A1I4T506-F1
#
_entry.id   AF-A0A1I4T506-F1
#
_cell.length_a   1.000
_cell.length_b   1.000
_cell.length_c   1.000
_cell.angle_alpha   90.00
_cell.angle_beta   90.00
_cell.angle_gamma   90.00
#
_symmetry.space_group_name_H-M   'P 1'
#
loop_
_entity.id
_entity.type
_entity.pdbx_description
1 polymer ?
#
loop_
_entity_poly.entity_id
_entity_poly.type
_entity_poly.pdbx_seq_one_letter_code
_entity_poly.pdbx_strand_id
1 'polypeptide(L)'
;MKQNINLKTIAGIFVFLAVFLLAIFFSMIYLSGPGLYVYAEQLSEEPDNFMELGRSELENYPYIQKAVSSPGTEIKVPYKDVEVMKNIDEFGELLQSNETYFLKVGDDYYNIHVEWAD
;
A
#
# COMPACT_ATOMS: atom_id res chain seq x y z
N MET A 1 53.01 -0.67 9.99
CA MET A 1 52.83 0.49 9.08
C MET A 1 51.84 1.46 9.72
N LYS A 2 52.23 2.73 9.96
CA LYS A 2 51.28 3.78 10.37
C LYS A 2 50.62 4.35 9.11
N GLN A 3 49.31 4.21 9.01
CA GLN A 3 48.53 4.73 7.88
C GLN A 3 48.35 6.24 8.09
N ASN A 4 49.01 7.07 7.27
CA ASN A 4 48.84 8.53 7.28
C ASN A 4 47.55 8.90 6.53
N ILE A 5 46.42 8.86 7.23
CA ILE A 5 45.14 9.26 6.65
C ILE A 5 45.07 10.79 6.61
N ASN A 6 44.99 11.37 5.41
CA ASN A 6 44.86 12.82 5.23
C ASN A 6 43.43 13.27 5.59
N LEU A 7 43.29 14.47 6.17
CA LEU A 7 42.00 15.10 6.50
C LEU A 7 40.99 15.08 5.33
N LYS A 8 41.45 15.25 4.09
CA LYS A 8 40.59 15.18 2.89
C LYS A 8 39.99 13.77 2.70
N THR A 9 40.77 12.74 2.98
CA THR A 9 40.31 11.34 2.93
C THR A 9 39.30 11.07 4.04
N ILE A 10 39.52 11.61 5.24
CA ILE A 10 38.58 11.51 6.36
C ILE A 10 37.25 12.19 5.98
N ALA A 11 37.30 13.42 5.46
CA ALA A 11 36.10 14.15 5.03
C ALA A 11 35.33 13.40 3.92
N GLY A 12 36.03 12.84 2.94
CA GLY A 12 35.40 12.04 1.88
C GLY A 12 34.67 10.80 2.41
N ILE A 13 35.26 10.08 3.38
CA ILE A 13 34.63 8.92 4.03
C ILE A 13 33.37 9.36 4.79
N PHE A 14 33.42 10.47 5.53
CA PHE A 14 32.27 10.98 6.27
C PHE A 14 31.11 11.38 5.36
N VAL A 15 31.39 12.04 4.23
CA VAL A 15 30.35 12.41 3.25
C VAL A 15 29.72 11.17 2.64
N PHE A 16 30.52 10.19 2.23
CA PHE A 16 30.01 8.92 1.70
C PHE A 16 29.14 8.19 2.73
N LEU A 17 29.59 8.10 3.98
CA LEU A 17 28.84 7.46 5.06
C LEU A 17 27.51 8.18 5.33
N ALA A 18 27.50 9.51 5.32
CA ALA A 18 26.29 10.30 5.50
C ALA A 18 25.28 10.05 4.38
N VAL A 19 25.72 10.06 3.11
CA VAL A 19 24.86 9.76 1.96
C VAL A 19 24.33 8.33 2.02
N PHE A 20 25.17 7.37 2.39
CA PHE A 20 24.79 5.96 2.53
C PHE A 20 23.73 5.76 3.63
N LEU A 21 23.90 6.40 4.78
CA LEU A 21 22.93 6.34 5.88
C LEU A 21 21.60 7.02 5.51
N LEU A 22 21.65 8.14 4.77
CA LEU A 22 20.45 8.78 4.22
C LEU A 22 19.70 7.86 3.25
N ALA A 23 20.42 7.18 2.35
CA ALA A 23 19.81 6.22 1.43
C ALA A 23 19.14 5.06 2.18
N ILE A 24 19.78 4.52 3.23
CA ILE A 24 19.18 3.50 4.09
C ILE A 24 17.92 4.05 4.79
N PHE A 25 17.99 5.26 5.36
CA PHE A 25 16.84 5.88 6.04
C PHE A 25 15.64 6.04 5.11
N PHE A 26 15.84 6.54 3.89
CA PHE A 26 14.76 6.63 2.90
C PHE A 26 14.25 5.25 2.48
N SER A 27 15.13 4.26 2.32
CA SER A 27 14.69 2.89 1.98
C SER A 27 13.77 2.28 3.04
N MET A 28 14.00 2.56 4.33
CA MET A 28 13.10 2.10 5.41
C MET A 28 11.73 2.79 5.41
N ILE A 29 11.61 3.96 4.80
CA ILE A 29 10.32 4.67 4.68
C ILE A 29 9.49 4.12 3.51
N TYR A 30 10.16 3.71 2.43
CA TYR A 30 9.49 3.22 1.22
C TYR A 30 9.22 1.71 1.23
N LEU A 31 9.90 0.92 2.07
CA LEU A 31 9.54 -0.49 2.24
C LEU A 31 8.33 -0.60 3.18
N SER A 32 7.17 -0.90 2.61
CA SER A 32 6.04 -1.45 3.36
C SER A 32 6.52 -2.69 4.11
N GLY A 33 6.52 -2.64 5.45
CA GLY A 33 6.98 -3.77 6.27
C GLY A 33 6.06 -5.00 6.10
N PRO A 34 6.41 -6.17 6.67
CA PRO A 34 5.58 -7.36 6.54
C PRO A 34 4.14 -7.14 7.03
N GLY A 35 3.17 -7.75 6.36
CA GLY A 35 1.77 -7.72 6.75
C GLY A 35 0.79 -7.78 5.57
N LEU A 36 -0.49 -7.65 5.88
CA LEU A 36 -1.57 -7.56 4.91
C LEU A 36 -1.83 -6.10 4.54
N TYR A 37 -2.01 -5.84 3.24
CA TYR A 37 -2.27 -4.53 2.70
C TYR A 37 -3.48 -4.56 1.78
N VAL A 38 -4.23 -3.45 1.78
CA VAL A 38 -5.26 -3.16 0.79
C VAL A 38 -4.82 -1.93 0.02
N TYR A 39 -4.90 -1.96 -1.31
CA TYR A 39 -4.76 -0.75 -2.11
C TYR A 39 -5.84 -0.69 -3.19
N ALA A 40 -6.15 0.53 -3.60
CA ALA A 40 -7.06 0.79 -4.71
C ALA A 40 -6.30 1.59 -5.77
N GLU A 41 -6.28 1.07 -7.00
CA GLU A 41 -5.77 1.80 -8.16
C GLU A 41 -6.94 2.46 -8.87
N GLN A 42 -6.96 3.79 -8.97
CA GLN A 42 -8.00 4.49 -9.73
C GLN A 42 -7.74 4.32 -11.23
N LEU A 43 -8.76 3.91 -11.96
CA LEU A 43 -8.70 3.65 -13.39
C LEU A 43 -9.15 4.88 -14.19
N SER A 44 -8.50 5.13 -15.32
CA SER A 44 -8.88 6.20 -16.25
C SER A 44 -10.03 5.82 -17.19
N GLU A 45 -10.28 4.53 -17.35
CA GLU A 45 -11.27 3.97 -18.26
C GLU A 45 -12.18 3.01 -17.50
N GLU A 46 -13.42 2.87 -17.97
CA GLU A 46 -14.38 1.92 -17.45
C GLU A 46 -13.93 0.48 -17.76
N PRO A 47 -13.80 -0.41 -16.76
CA PRO A 47 -13.44 -1.80 -16.98
C PRO A 47 -14.63 -2.62 -17.49
N ASP A 48 -14.35 -3.74 -18.16
CA ASP A 48 -15.38 -4.59 -18.79
C ASP A 48 -16.41 -5.18 -17.82
N ASN A 49 -16.02 -5.43 -16.56
CA ASN A 49 -16.89 -5.91 -15.49
C ASN A 49 -16.53 -5.22 -14.18
N PHE A 50 -17.51 -4.68 -13.46
CA PHE A 50 -17.31 -4.04 -12.17
C PHE A 50 -18.52 -4.23 -11.26
N MET A 51 -18.26 -4.20 -9.96
CA MET A 51 -19.28 -4.09 -8.94
C MET A 51 -19.50 -2.61 -8.61
N GLU A 52 -20.75 -2.15 -8.50
CA GLU A 52 -21.05 -0.77 -8.09
C GLU A 52 -21.42 -0.76 -6.61
N LEU A 53 -20.77 0.10 -5.82
CA LEU A 53 -21.14 0.39 -4.43
C LEU A 53 -21.30 1.87 -4.19
N GLY A 54 -22.35 2.24 -3.47
CA GLY A 54 -22.53 3.58 -2.94
C GLY A 54 -21.53 3.90 -1.84
N ARG A 55 -21.25 5.19 -1.63
CA ARG A 55 -20.36 5.65 -0.55
C ARG A 55 -20.79 5.15 0.84
N SER A 56 -22.11 5.11 1.10
CA SER A 56 -22.66 4.61 2.37
C SER A 56 -22.52 3.09 2.52
N GLU A 57 -22.53 2.33 1.43
CA GLU A 57 -22.30 0.88 1.49
C GLU A 57 -20.83 0.57 1.77
N LEU A 58 -19.93 1.40 1.22
CA LEU A 58 -18.49 1.31 1.43
C LEU A 58 -18.08 1.60 2.89
N GLU A 59 -18.89 2.33 3.67
CA GLU A 59 -18.66 2.54 5.11
C GLU A 59 -18.67 1.23 5.91
N ASN A 60 -19.32 0.18 5.39
CA ASN A 60 -19.26 -1.16 5.99
C ASN A 60 -17.92 -1.87 5.77
N TYR A 61 -17.04 -1.31 4.93
CA TYR A 61 -15.73 -1.87 4.61
C TYR A 61 -14.60 -0.85 4.83
N PRO A 62 -14.24 -0.53 6.09
CA PRO A 62 -13.43 0.66 6.41
C PRO A 62 -12.05 0.69 5.75
N TYR A 63 -11.41 -0.47 5.54
CA TYR A 63 -10.09 -0.54 4.90
C TYR A 63 -10.16 -0.42 3.38
N ILE A 64 -11.24 -0.92 2.77
CA ILE A 64 -11.54 -0.68 1.36
C ILE A 64 -11.89 0.80 1.15
N GLN A 65 -12.72 1.37 2.02
CA GLN A 65 -13.05 2.80 2.01
C GLN A 65 -11.81 3.68 2.09
N LYS A 66 -10.87 3.36 2.99
CA LYS A 66 -9.59 4.09 3.10
C LYS A 66 -8.77 4.00 1.82
N ALA A 67 -8.68 2.80 1.22
CA ALA A 67 -7.94 2.60 -0.03
C ALA A 67 -8.56 3.41 -1.18
N VAL A 68 -9.88 3.36 -1.36
CA VAL A 68 -10.61 4.16 -2.35
C VAL A 68 -10.48 5.67 -2.09
N SER A 69 -10.45 6.09 -0.83
CA SER A 69 -10.30 7.51 -0.46
C SER A 69 -8.86 8.03 -0.63
N SER A 70 -7.88 7.15 -0.87
CA SER A 70 -6.47 7.51 -1.09
C SER A 70 -5.84 6.59 -2.15
N PRO A 71 -6.29 6.69 -3.42
CA PRO A 71 -5.84 5.78 -4.46
C PRO A 71 -4.33 5.80 -4.65
N GLY A 72 -3.76 4.63 -4.97
CA GLY A 72 -2.32 4.42 -5.10
C GLY A 72 -1.55 4.37 -3.76
N THR A 73 -2.26 4.41 -2.62
CA THR A 73 -1.66 4.26 -1.29
C THR A 73 -1.97 2.87 -0.73
N GLU A 74 -0.93 2.16 -0.29
CA GLU A 74 -1.08 0.90 0.43
C GLU A 74 -1.55 1.15 1.87
N ILE A 75 -2.71 0.58 2.22
CA ILE A 75 -3.29 0.66 3.56
C ILE A 75 -2.96 -0.62 4.32
N LYS A 76 -2.11 -0.51 5.35
CA LYS A 76 -1.79 -1.64 6.23
C LYS A 76 -3.02 -2.05 7.03
N VAL A 77 -3.40 -3.33 6.91
CA VAL A 77 -4.50 -3.93 7.65
C VAL A 77 -3.98 -4.50 8.97
N PRO A 78 -4.67 -4.26 10.11
CA PRO A 78 -4.36 -4.95 11.37
C PRO A 78 -4.85 -6.40 11.31
N TYR A 79 -4.18 -7.24 10.53
CA TYR A 79 -4.56 -8.62 10.23
C TYR A 79 -4.63 -9.58 11.44
N LYS A 80 -4.22 -9.13 12.62
CA LYS A 80 -4.38 -9.87 13.88
C LYS A 80 -5.75 -9.66 14.52
N ASP A 81 -6.49 -8.65 14.06
CA ASP A 81 -7.86 -8.40 14.47
C ASP A 81 -8.81 -9.27 13.63
N VAL A 82 -9.57 -10.13 14.31
CA VAL A 82 -10.46 -11.11 13.68
C VAL A 82 -11.64 -10.45 12.98
N GLU A 83 -12.19 -9.36 13.54
CA GLU A 83 -13.32 -8.66 12.92
C GLU A 83 -12.88 -7.95 11.64
N VAL A 84 -11.67 -7.38 11.66
CA VAL A 84 -11.09 -6.76 10.47
C VAL A 84 -10.80 -7.79 9.38
N MET A 85 -10.20 -8.93 9.74
CA MET A 85 -9.94 -10.00 8.76
C MET A 85 -11.24 -10.51 8.14
N LYS A 86 -12.25 -10.76 8.98
CA LYS A 86 -13.57 -11.18 8.50
C LYS A 86 -14.17 -10.17 7.51
N ASN A 87 -14.04 -8.87 7.78
CA ASN A 87 -14.53 -7.82 6.89
C ASN A 87 -13.80 -7.78 5.54
N ILE A 88 -12.49 -8.01 5.53
CA ILE A 88 -11.69 -8.13 4.29
C ILE A 88 -12.11 -9.37 3.50
N ASP A 89 -12.27 -10.51 4.19
CA ASP A 89 -12.68 -11.77 3.56
C ASP A 89 -14.09 -11.66 2.97
N GLU A 90 -15.06 -11.10 3.69
CA GLU A 90 -16.42 -10.85 3.20
C GLU A 90 -16.43 -9.95 1.96
N PHE A 91 -15.59 -8.92 1.92
CA PHE A 91 -15.46 -8.09 0.72
C PHE A 91 -14.83 -8.85 -0.45
N GLY A 92 -13.82 -9.68 -0.17
CA GLY A 92 -13.21 -10.57 -1.16
C GLY A 92 -14.21 -11.57 -1.75
N GLU A 93 -15.09 -12.14 -0.92
CA GLU A 93 -16.18 -13.01 -1.36
C GLU A 93 -17.19 -12.25 -2.25
N LEU A 94 -17.51 -11.00 -1.92
CA LEU A 94 -18.36 -10.16 -2.76
C LEU A 94 -17.77 -9.94 -4.15
N LEU A 95 -16.49 -9.57 -4.22
CA LEU A 95 -15.77 -9.40 -5.49
C LEU A 95 -15.76 -10.70 -6.30
N GLN A 96 -15.42 -11.83 -5.67
CA GLN A 96 -15.43 -13.14 -6.32
C GLN A 96 -16.83 -13.54 -6.82
N SER A 97 -17.88 -13.29 -6.04
CA SER A 97 -19.26 -13.60 -6.42
C SER A 97 -19.75 -12.80 -7.63
N ASN A 98 -19.18 -11.61 -7.85
CA ASN A 98 -19.44 -10.76 -9.02
C ASN A 98 -18.40 -10.95 -10.14
N GLU A 99 -17.49 -11.91 -9.99
CA GLU A 99 -16.44 -12.25 -10.97
C GLU A 99 -15.61 -11.02 -11.40
N THR A 100 -15.29 -10.12 -10.45
CA THR A 100 -14.54 -8.89 -10.71
C THR A 100 -13.64 -8.51 -9.55
N TYR A 101 -12.60 -7.75 -9.83
CA TYR A 101 -11.78 -7.04 -8.84
C TYR A 101 -11.98 -5.52 -8.93
N PHE A 102 -12.87 -5.09 -9.83
CA PHE A 102 -13.13 -3.69 -10.11
C PHE A 102 -14.36 -3.20 -9.36
N LEU A 103 -14.22 -2.03 -8.76
CA LEU A 103 -15.24 -1.37 -7.97
C LEU A 103 -15.54 0.00 -8.59
N LYS A 104 -16.80 0.29 -8.84
CA LYS A 104 -17.28 1.64 -9.15
C LYS A 104 -17.84 2.30 -7.90
N VAL A 105 -17.39 3.52 -7.62
CA VAL A 105 -17.88 4.34 -6.50
C VAL A 105 -18.17 5.75 -6.99
N GLY A 106 -19.46 6.07 -7.16
CA GLY A 106 -19.86 7.31 -7.82
C GLY A 106 -19.51 7.28 -9.31
N ASP A 107 -18.73 8.25 -9.77
CA ASP A 107 -18.31 8.37 -11.17
C ASP A 107 -16.91 7.76 -11.44
N ASP A 108 -16.25 7.24 -10.40
CA ASP A 108 -14.88 6.73 -10.48
C ASP A 108 -14.83 5.18 -10.42
N TYR A 109 -13.83 4.62 -11.09
CA TYR A 109 -13.56 3.18 -11.13
C TYR A 109 -12.23 2.86 -10.45
N TYR A 110 -12.18 1.74 -9.74
CA TYR A 110 -11.02 1.32 -8.96
C TYR A 110 -10.74 -0.17 -9.16
N ASN A 111 -9.47 -0.55 -9.31
CA ASN A 111 -9.02 -1.93 -9.15
C ASN A 111 -8.61 -2.16 -7.69
N ILE A 112 -9.22 -3.14 -7.03
CA ILE A 112 -9.02 -3.39 -5.60
C ILE A 112 -8.08 -4.58 -5.42
N HIS A 113 -7.05 -4.37 -4.63
CA HIS A 113 -6.03 -5.36 -4.35
C HIS A 113 -5.90 -5.63 -2.86
N VAL A 114 -5.72 -6.90 -2.53
CA VAL A 114 -5.47 -7.38 -1.17
C VAL A 114 -4.25 -8.29 -1.22
N GLU A 115 -3.15 -7.87 -0.61
CA GLU A 115 -1.85 -8.51 -0.80
C GLU A 115 -1.12 -8.71 0.52
N TRP A 116 -0.47 -9.88 0.67
CA TRP A 116 0.46 -10.15 1.75
C TRP A 116 1.87 -9.77 1.32
N ALA A 117 2.52 -8.93 2.11
CA ALA A 117 3.94 -8.61 1.97
C ALA A 117 4.74 -9.32 3.06
N ASP A 118 5.87 -9.92 2.66
CA ASP A 118 6.83 -10.63 3.53
C ASP A 118 8.03 -9.76 3.93
#